data_AF-A0A7S1A135-F1
#
_entry.id   AF-A0A7S1A135-F1
#
_cell.length_a   1.000
_cell.length_b   1.000
_cell.length_c   1.000
_cell.angle_alpha   90.00
_cell.angle_beta   90.00
_cell.angle_gamma   90.00
#
_symmetry.space_group_name_H-M   'P 1'
#
loop_
_entity.id
_entity.type
_entity.pdbx_description
1 polymer ?
#
loop_
_entity_poly.entity_id
_entity_poly.type
_entity_poly.pdbx_seq_one_letter_code
_entity_poly.pdbx_strand_id
1 'polypeptide(L)'
;HKSQDTAAAMNKLDGRGFSPRPTGRSASSSKRLKSALVEVYADFHALRSEVFGHIVELQAQLRTVHEHYFEKCDEFSRRKIGSLSISTSEIVIDDTKSDVDTRLDALEKSLDNMGAMCKRLVRSSGHSDRSVKEQGHANVTEWSAAMWNAHFIEQSGKDETNSLLAKTVADLWVKVDFLFDERQRALRVNSGTNAKLASLRDAGSAFADFVPESRCEAHVADLFVELNDVEGRLTSTLSAHHIIHEEMSKKIERLDGATRSSFDKVAEDIRALANGQVQDERQLESRELVQVPHYGEVDREQTRNLISSRACDVVLKGSTWDAVLLLGLELDFNRVASIGVFMACVTSVIIQLVLCVVFVKYNRNFVTGRYALFDAATTWAAAESPTTVGRLCVGDLTLGTYYRQFQLVSAYSTYTLGLSESLSIASLVIWLLSVMNVVLRIEDVRSAIWCLHQTNTEVVLRLHRYSLLSFSRGRVMFSTCVLILRLIIVLLLAVLGLDILSISIDPWDIMLKVVVLNFTLHFDEESYLAFVPAQYKIVVSQTNPLKVRSKRGPQQTVLLIFFGLCAVVSFSLFNSPRIERFKGSVKEMCSYASM
;
A
#
# COMPACT_ATOMS: atom_id res chain seq x y z
N HIS A 1 89.92 -34.50 -27.16
CA HIS A 1 89.62 -35.05 -25.82
C HIS A 1 90.19 -34.09 -24.79
N LYS A 2 89.49 -33.51 -23.83
CA LYS A 2 88.11 -33.52 -23.30
C LYS A 2 88.06 -32.15 -22.57
N SER A 3 87.14 -31.23 -22.85
CA SER A 3 85.72 -31.29 -22.44
C SER A 3 85.57 -31.72 -20.98
N GLN A 4 85.66 -30.75 -20.08
CA GLN A 4 85.19 -30.70 -18.68
C GLN A 4 86.16 -29.79 -17.93
N ASP A 5 85.82 -28.51 -17.77
CA ASP A 5 86.25 -27.63 -16.66
C ASP A 5 85.75 -26.16 -16.81
N THR A 6 84.99 -25.83 -17.86
CA THR A 6 84.36 -24.50 -18.05
C THR A 6 82.87 -24.44 -17.65
N ALA A 7 82.41 -25.30 -16.74
CA ALA A 7 81.01 -25.36 -16.30
C ALA A 7 80.84 -25.36 -14.76
N ALA A 8 81.69 -24.62 -14.05
CA ALA A 8 81.54 -24.36 -12.62
C ALA A 8 81.63 -22.85 -12.32
N ALA A 9 80.60 -22.13 -12.77
CA ALA A 9 79.92 -21.04 -12.08
C ALA A 9 80.82 -20.02 -11.34
N MET A 10 81.04 -18.79 -11.80
CA MET A 10 80.15 -17.87 -12.51
C MET A 10 78.75 -17.68 -11.87
N ASN A 11 78.65 -17.91 -10.55
CA ASN A 11 77.50 -17.54 -9.70
C ASN A 11 77.96 -16.74 -8.45
N LYS A 12 78.74 -15.69 -8.67
CA LYS A 12 79.08 -14.70 -7.62
C LYS A 12 79.50 -13.42 -8.32
N LEU A 13 78.53 -12.64 -8.77
CA LEU A 13 78.58 -11.19 -9.02
C LEU A 13 77.39 -10.81 -9.90
N ASP A 14 76.19 -10.81 -9.31
CA ASP A 14 75.09 -9.94 -9.73
C ASP A 14 74.03 -9.99 -8.63
N GLY A 15 74.11 -9.02 -7.72
CA GLY A 15 73.34 -9.01 -6.48
C GLY A 15 73.12 -7.59 -5.95
N ARG A 16 72.79 -6.64 -6.83
CA ARG A 16 72.09 -5.39 -6.48
C ARG A 16 71.12 -5.03 -7.59
N GLY A 17 70.04 -5.81 -7.69
CA GLY A 17 68.85 -5.39 -8.40
C GLY A 17 68.18 -4.24 -7.65
N PHE A 18 68.20 -3.05 -8.23
CA PHE A 18 67.25 -2.00 -7.91
C PHE A 18 65.86 -2.47 -8.35
N SER A 19 65.05 -2.90 -7.39
CA SER A 19 63.62 -3.11 -7.60
C SER A 19 62.89 -1.81 -7.27
N PRO A 20 62.21 -1.15 -8.23
CA PRO A 20 61.36 -0.01 -7.92
C PRO A 20 60.14 -0.51 -7.14
N ARG A 21 60.02 -0.10 -5.87
CA ARG A 21 58.80 -0.31 -5.09
C ARG A 21 57.62 0.33 -5.82
N PRO A 22 56.54 -0.40 -6.13
CA PRO A 22 55.32 0.22 -6.63
C PRO A 22 54.64 0.92 -5.46
N THR A 23 54.64 2.26 -5.49
CA THR A 23 53.84 3.11 -4.60
C THR A 23 52.36 2.94 -4.95
N GLY A 24 51.77 1.87 -4.45
CA GLY A 24 50.34 1.59 -4.56
C GLY A 24 49.53 2.43 -3.59
N ARG A 25 49.21 3.68 -3.94
CA ARG A 25 48.17 4.49 -3.28
C ARG A 25 47.57 5.51 -4.26
N SER A 26 46.72 5.05 -5.18
CA SER A 26 45.94 5.95 -6.07
C SER A 26 44.51 5.45 -6.36
N ALA A 27 44.17 4.22 -6.02
CA ALA A 27 42.84 3.65 -6.30
C ALA A 27 41.73 3.98 -5.27
N SER A 28 42.05 4.65 -4.14
CA SER A 28 41.07 4.94 -3.06
C SER A 28 40.39 6.31 -3.19
N SER A 29 41.02 7.30 -3.83
CA SER A 29 40.47 8.66 -3.97
C SER A 29 39.36 8.73 -5.03
N SER A 30 39.50 8.03 -6.15
CA SER A 30 38.45 7.93 -7.19
C SER A 30 37.17 7.22 -6.69
N LYS A 31 37.29 6.30 -5.72
CA LYS A 31 36.14 5.63 -5.09
C LYS A 31 35.40 6.55 -4.10
N ARG A 32 36.12 7.43 -3.40
CA ARG A 32 35.54 8.41 -2.47
C ARG A 32 34.83 9.55 -3.20
N LEU A 33 35.41 10.04 -4.31
CA LEU A 33 34.80 11.06 -5.17
C LEU A 33 33.48 10.56 -5.80
N LYS A 34 33.45 9.30 -6.24
CA LYS A 34 32.23 8.67 -6.76
C LYS A 34 31.19 8.38 -5.67
N SER A 35 31.60 8.20 -4.42
CA SER A 35 30.68 8.04 -3.28
C SER A 35 30.00 9.37 -2.92
N ALA A 36 30.77 10.46 -2.90
CA ALA A 36 30.25 11.80 -2.60
C ALA A 36 29.27 12.30 -3.66
N LEU A 37 29.54 12.05 -4.95
CA LEU A 37 28.60 12.35 -6.05
C LEU A 37 27.30 11.54 -5.99
N VAL A 38 27.34 10.34 -5.41
CA VAL A 38 26.14 9.49 -5.21
C VAL A 38 25.31 9.98 -4.02
N GLU A 39 25.94 10.58 -3.02
CA GLU A 39 25.32 11.10 -1.80
C GLU A 39 24.57 12.42 -2.08
N VAL A 40 25.17 13.35 -2.83
CA VAL A 40 24.50 14.57 -3.32
C VAL A 40 23.31 14.24 -4.23
N TYR A 41 23.44 13.18 -5.04
CA TYR A 41 22.34 12.70 -5.88
C TYR A 41 21.23 12.02 -5.06
N ALA A 42 21.55 11.46 -3.88
CA ALA A 42 20.59 10.85 -2.97
C ALA A 42 19.80 11.90 -2.19
N ASP A 43 20.44 12.99 -1.75
CA ASP A 43 19.77 14.12 -1.08
C ASP A 43 18.79 14.84 -2.02
N PHE A 44 19.19 15.06 -3.28
CA PHE A 44 18.29 15.59 -4.31
C PHE A 44 17.08 14.67 -4.57
N HIS A 45 17.25 13.35 -4.41
CA HIS A 45 16.19 12.37 -4.62
C HIS A 45 15.26 12.20 -3.40
N ALA A 46 15.79 12.32 -2.19
CA ALA A 46 15.03 12.28 -0.93
C ALA A 46 14.07 13.47 -0.84
N LEU A 47 14.59 14.67 -1.14
CA LEU A 47 13.82 15.90 -1.20
C LEU A 47 12.71 15.84 -2.26
N ARG A 48 13.04 15.31 -3.44
CA ARG A 48 12.06 15.07 -4.49
C ARG A 48 10.98 14.08 -4.03
N SER A 49 11.32 13.03 -3.29
CA SER A 49 10.34 12.02 -2.85
C SER A 49 9.38 12.56 -1.79
N GLU A 50 9.87 13.39 -0.88
CA GLU A 50 9.06 14.03 0.17
C GLU A 50 8.08 15.03 -0.45
N VAL A 51 8.55 15.84 -1.40
CA VAL A 51 7.71 16.76 -2.17
C VAL A 51 6.68 16.01 -3.02
N PHE A 52 7.06 14.91 -3.68
CA PHE A 52 6.08 14.09 -4.42
C PHE A 52 5.08 13.39 -3.49
N GLY A 53 5.48 12.99 -2.28
CA GLY A 53 4.61 12.43 -1.26
C GLY A 53 3.53 13.43 -0.84
N HIS A 54 3.92 14.65 -0.52
CA HIS A 54 2.99 15.73 -0.20
C HIS A 54 2.08 16.09 -1.38
N ILE A 55 2.58 16.08 -2.62
CA ILE A 55 1.76 16.30 -3.82
C ILE A 55 0.71 15.19 -3.99
N VAL A 56 1.08 13.92 -3.77
CA VAL A 56 0.14 12.78 -3.86
C VAL A 56 -0.90 12.84 -2.75
N GLU A 57 -0.49 13.19 -1.53
CA GLU A 57 -1.41 13.38 -0.40
C GLU A 57 -2.39 14.53 -0.65
N LEU A 58 -1.91 15.68 -1.13
CA LEU A 58 -2.75 16.81 -1.55
C LEU A 58 -3.68 16.42 -2.70
N GLN A 59 -3.23 15.62 -3.68
CA GLN A 59 -4.09 15.11 -4.74
C GLN A 59 -5.17 14.14 -4.21
N ALA A 60 -4.85 13.34 -3.20
CA ALA A 60 -5.82 12.45 -2.55
C ALA A 60 -6.86 13.26 -1.75
N GLN A 61 -6.41 14.25 -0.98
CA GLN A 61 -7.29 15.16 -0.24
C GLN A 61 -8.19 15.96 -1.19
N LEU A 62 -7.63 16.49 -2.28
CA LEU A 62 -8.41 17.20 -3.31
C LEU A 62 -9.41 16.28 -4.01
N ARG A 63 -9.05 15.00 -4.24
CA ARG A 63 -9.98 14.00 -4.77
C ARG A 63 -11.13 13.74 -3.80
N THR A 64 -10.87 13.57 -2.50
CA THR A 64 -11.93 13.37 -1.51
C THR A 64 -12.87 14.57 -1.39
N VAL A 65 -12.33 15.80 -1.45
CA VAL A 65 -13.14 17.02 -1.45
C VAL A 65 -13.99 17.10 -2.71
N HIS A 66 -13.43 16.80 -3.89
CA HIS A 66 -14.20 16.73 -5.14
C HIS A 66 -15.30 15.67 -5.09
N GLU A 67 -15.00 14.45 -4.61
CA GLU A 67 -15.99 13.38 -4.49
C GLU A 67 -17.15 13.77 -3.57
N HIS A 68 -16.84 14.38 -2.42
CA HIS A 68 -17.85 14.89 -1.49
C HIS A 68 -18.69 16.02 -2.10
N TYR A 69 -18.05 16.95 -2.82
CA TYR A 69 -18.74 18.04 -3.50
C TYR A 69 -19.69 17.51 -4.59
N PHE A 70 -19.25 16.55 -5.40
CA PHE A 70 -20.09 15.92 -6.42
C PHE A 70 -21.26 15.14 -5.83
N GLU A 71 -21.05 14.45 -4.70
CA GLU A 71 -22.12 13.78 -3.96
C GLU A 71 -23.18 14.78 -3.47
N LYS A 72 -22.75 15.94 -2.95
CA LYS A 72 -23.66 17.01 -2.52
C LYS A 72 -24.40 17.66 -3.68
N CYS A 73 -23.76 17.86 -4.82
CA CYS A 73 -24.41 18.36 -6.03
C CYS A 73 -25.44 17.37 -6.60
N ASP A 74 -25.16 16.07 -6.55
CA ASP A 74 -26.11 15.01 -6.95
C ASP A 74 -27.32 14.97 -6.00
N GLU A 75 -27.07 15.00 -4.68
CA GLU A 75 -28.12 15.08 -3.65
C GLU A 75 -29.02 16.32 -3.86
N PHE A 76 -28.43 17.49 -4.12
CA PHE A 76 -29.17 18.72 -4.39
C PHE A 76 -29.99 18.64 -5.67
N SER A 77 -29.41 18.11 -6.75
CA SER A 77 -30.08 17.97 -8.05
C SER A 77 -31.28 17.04 -7.95
N ARG A 78 -31.14 15.88 -7.30
CA ARG A 78 -32.24 14.94 -7.06
C ARG A 78 -33.34 15.53 -6.20
N ARG A 79 -33.00 16.27 -5.14
CA ARG A 79 -33.99 16.98 -4.32
C ARG A 79 -34.76 18.02 -5.15
N LYS A 80 -34.07 18.76 -6.02
CA LYS A 80 -34.71 19.78 -6.85
C LYS A 80 -35.61 19.17 -7.92
N ILE A 81 -35.19 18.06 -8.52
CA ILE A 81 -36.02 17.30 -9.47
C ILE A 81 -37.25 16.70 -8.78
N GLY A 82 -37.08 16.11 -7.59
CA GLY A 82 -38.22 15.62 -6.81
C GLY A 82 -39.21 16.74 -6.48
N SER A 83 -38.72 17.91 -6.07
CA SER A 83 -39.56 19.09 -5.82
C SER A 83 -40.27 19.60 -7.08
N LEU A 84 -39.60 19.58 -8.23
CA LEU A 84 -40.18 19.94 -9.53
C LEU A 84 -41.24 18.93 -9.96
N SER A 85 -40.99 17.63 -9.80
CA SER A 85 -41.95 16.57 -10.12
C SER A 85 -43.23 16.71 -9.29
N ILE A 86 -43.09 16.93 -7.96
CA ILE A 86 -44.24 17.17 -7.07
C ILE A 86 -45.01 18.42 -7.52
N SER A 87 -44.33 19.55 -7.71
CA SER A 87 -44.98 20.81 -8.10
C SER A 87 -45.65 20.72 -9.48
N THR A 88 -45.07 19.98 -10.41
CA THR A 88 -45.64 19.82 -11.76
C THR A 88 -46.84 18.88 -11.75
N SER A 89 -46.81 17.84 -10.90
CA SER A 89 -47.94 16.91 -10.72
C SER A 89 -49.19 17.56 -10.11
N GLU A 90 -49.03 18.66 -9.38
CA GLU A 90 -50.14 19.44 -8.82
C GLU A 90 -50.78 20.40 -9.84
N ILE A 91 -50.07 20.76 -10.92
CA ILE A 91 -50.47 21.81 -11.87
C ILE A 91 -51.00 21.23 -13.20
N VAL A 92 -50.54 20.05 -13.61
CA VAL A 92 -50.79 19.51 -14.96
C VAL A 92 -52.02 18.60 -15.01
N ILE A 93 -52.99 18.95 -15.88
CA ILE A 93 -54.24 18.21 -16.14
C ILE A 93 -53.98 17.05 -17.13
N ASP A 94 -54.67 15.92 -16.93
CA ASP A 94 -54.38 14.56 -17.39
C ASP A 94 -53.81 14.37 -18.82
N ASP A 95 -54.23 15.15 -19.83
CA ASP A 95 -53.83 14.90 -21.22
C ASP A 95 -52.36 15.28 -21.55
N THR A 96 -51.68 16.06 -20.71
CA THR A 96 -50.26 16.48 -20.94
C THR A 96 -49.27 15.84 -19.97
N LYS A 97 -49.75 15.10 -18.99
CA LYS A 97 -48.94 14.48 -17.94
C LYS A 97 -47.93 13.45 -18.48
N SER A 98 -48.35 12.67 -19.48
CA SER A 98 -47.51 11.63 -20.10
C SER A 98 -46.25 12.20 -20.79
N ASP A 99 -46.36 13.36 -21.46
CA ASP A 99 -45.21 13.98 -22.14
C ASP A 99 -44.25 14.62 -21.13
N VAL A 100 -44.78 15.26 -20.09
CA VAL A 100 -43.97 15.84 -19.00
C VAL A 100 -43.23 14.77 -18.21
N ASP A 101 -43.90 13.66 -17.86
CA ASP A 101 -43.28 12.53 -17.18
C ASP A 101 -42.18 11.92 -18.04
N THR A 102 -42.41 11.73 -19.34
CA THR A 102 -41.39 11.22 -20.28
C THR A 102 -40.16 12.14 -20.36
N ARG A 103 -40.35 13.46 -20.31
CA ARG A 103 -39.26 14.44 -20.34
C ARG A 103 -38.48 14.49 -19.02
N LEU A 104 -39.15 14.41 -17.89
CA LEU A 104 -38.50 14.32 -16.57
C LEU A 104 -37.67 13.04 -16.45
N ASP A 105 -38.20 11.92 -16.93
CA ASP A 105 -37.53 10.62 -16.93
C ASP A 105 -36.29 10.62 -17.84
N ALA A 106 -36.36 11.34 -18.97
CA ALA A 106 -35.21 11.57 -19.85
C ALA A 106 -34.15 12.48 -19.21
N LEU A 107 -34.55 13.51 -18.47
CA LEU A 107 -33.67 14.41 -17.75
C LEU A 107 -32.95 13.70 -16.59
N GLU A 108 -33.66 12.85 -15.85
CA GLU A 108 -33.08 12.05 -14.76
C GLU A 108 -32.02 11.07 -15.30
N LYS A 109 -32.34 10.34 -16.38
CA LYS A 109 -31.36 9.47 -17.07
C LYS A 109 -30.15 10.24 -17.61
N SER A 110 -30.36 11.47 -18.07
CA SER A 110 -29.28 12.36 -18.55
C SER A 110 -28.33 12.75 -17.41
N LEU A 111 -28.86 13.11 -16.24
CA LEU A 111 -28.09 13.47 -15.06
C LEU A 111 -27.34 12.27 -14.45
N ASP A 112 -27.96 11.10 -14.40
CA ASP A 112 -27.30 9.86 -13.97
C ASP A 112 -26.12 9.51 -14.88
N ASN A 113 -26.29 9.65 -16.20
CA ASN A 113 -25.22 9.44 -17.17
C ASN A 113 -24.08 10.46 -16.99
N MET A 114 -24.40 11.72 -16.70
CA MET A 114 -23.42 12.76 -16.42
C MET A 114 -22.64 12.48 -15.12
N GLY A 115 -23.34 12.11 -14.04
CA GLY A 115 -22.72 11.70 -12.78
C GLY A 115 -21.80 10.49 -12.96
N ALA A 116 -22.22 9.49 -13.74
CA ALA A 116 -21.40 8.33 -14.08
C ALA A 116 -20.18 8.70 -14.94
N MET A 117 -20.29 9.67 -15.85
CA MET A 117 -19.18 10.18 -16.66
C MET A 117 -18.18 10.97 -15.81
N CYS A 118 -18.64 11.86 -14.93
CA CYS A 118 -17.79 12.60 -14.00
C CYS A 118 -17.02 11.65 -13.08
N LYS A 119 -17.69 10.62 -12.54
CA LYS A 119 -17.03 9.55 -11.76
C LYS A 119 -15.98 8.80 -12.59
N ARG A 120 -16.25 8.52 -13.88
CA ARG A 120 -15.27 7.91 -14.79
C ARG A 120 -14.07 8.83 -15.07
N LEU A 121 -14.29 10.12 -15.28
CA LEU A 121 -13.24 11.12 -15.53
C LEU A 121 -12.36 11.38 -14.29
N VAL A 122 -12.95 11.37 -13.09
CA VAL A 122 -12.20 11.46 -11.83
C VAL A 122 -11.32 10.21 -11.67
N ARG A 123 -11.85 9.01 -11.98
CA ARG A 123 -11.08 7.76 -11.93
C ARG A 123 -9.99 7.67 -13.01
N SER A 124 -10.21 8.23 -14.20
CA SER A 124 -9.23 8.20 -15.30
C SER A 124 -8.14 9.27 -15.20
N SER A 125 -8.28 10.27 -14.32
CA SER A 125 -7.34 11.38 -14.16
C SER A 125 -5.90 10.97 -13.78
N GLY A 126 -5.67 9.72 -13.38
CA GLY A 126 -4.34 9.15 -13.14
C GLY A 126 -3.66 8.48 -14.34
N HIS A 127 -4.34 8.30 -15.48
CA HIS A 127 -3.77 7.66 -16.68
C HIS A 127 -4.06 8.52 -17.92
N SER A 128 -2.99 9.01 -18.57
CA SER A 128 -3.07 9.77 -19.82
C SER A 128 -3.41 8.86 -21.00
N ASP A 129 -4.64 8.35 -21.05
CA ASP A 129 -5.12 7.58 -22.20
C ASP A 129 -5.84 8.52 -23.18
N ARG A 130 -5.28 8.63 -24.39
CA ARG A 130 -5.75 9.51 -25.47
C ARG A 130 -7.15 9.13 -25.94
N SER A 131 -7.50 7.84 -25.84
CA SER A 131 -8.81 7.30 -26.18
C SER A 131 -9.93 7.86 -25.30
N VAL A 132 -9.67 8.07 -23.99
CA VAL A 132 -10.66 8.63 -23.04
C VAL A 132 -10.93 10.11 -23.32
N LYS A 133 -9.91 10.86 -23.78
CA LYS A 133 -10.08 12.26 -24.20
C LYS A 133 -10.88 12.38 -25.50
N GLU A 134 -10.64 11.51 -26.46
CA GLU A 134 -11.34 11.50 -27.76
C GLU A 134 -12.80 11.04 -27.59
N GLN A 135 -13.06 10.02 -26.76
CA GLN A 135 -14.41 9.59 -26.40
C GLN A 135 -15.18 10.67 -25.62
N GLY A 136 -14.50 11.38 -24.69
CA GLY A 136 -15.09 12.49 -23.94
C GLY A 136 -15.48 13.65 -24.84
N HIS A 137 -14.64 14.01 -25.82
CA HIS A 137 -14.97 15.06 -26.79
C HIS A 137 -16.13 14.67 -27.71
N ALA A 138 -16.13 13.45 -28.25
CA ALA A 138 -17.19 12.96 -29.13
C ALA A 138 -18.56 12.98 -28.43
N ASN A 139 -18.62 12.52 -27.17
CA ASN A 139 -19.83 12.55 -26.37
C ASN A 139 -20.28 13.99 -26.08
N VAL A 140 -19.37 14.92 -25.76
CA VAL A 140 -19.74 16.33 -25.53
C VAL A 140 -20.34 16.97 -26.79
N THR A 141 -19.81 16.68 -27.99
CA THR A 141 -20.39 17.18 -29.24
C THR A 141 -21.78 16.61 -29.53
N GLU A 142 -21.97 15.30 -29.37
CA GLU A 142 -23.27 14.65 -29.58
C GLU A 142 -24.35 15.19 -28.61
N TRP A 143 -23.94 15.49 -27.38
CA TRP A 143 -24.84 16.02 -26.34
C TRP A 143 -25.17 17.49 -26.54
N SER A 144 -24.18 18.30 -26.97
CA SER A 144 -24.43 19.69 -27.36
C SER A 144 -25.44 19.76 -28.52
N ALA A 145 -25.38 18.83 -29.48
CA ALA A 145 -26.34 18.76 -30.58
C ALA A 145 -27.75 18.30 -30.14
N ALA A 146 -27.85 17.32 -29.24
CA ALA A 146 -29.12 16.86 -28.69
C ALA A 146 -29.82 17.94 -27.85
N MET A 147 -29.07 18.70 -27.05
CA MET A 147 -29.61 19.82 -26.26
C MET A 147 -29.93 21.06 -27.10
N TRP A 148 -29.13 21.37 -28.13
CA TRP A 148 -29.48 22.43 -29.09
C TRP A 148 -30.78 22.12 -29.83
N ASN A 149 -31.04 20.86 -30.16
CA ASN A 149 -32.33 20.44 -30.71
C ASN A 149 -33.47 20.58 -29.71
N ALA A 150 -33.24 20.36 -28.41
CA ALA A 150 -34.24 20.62 -27.37
C ALA A 150 -34.52 22.12 -27.18
N HIS A 151 -33.50 22.98 -27.29
CA HIS A 151 -33.64 24.44 -27.26
C HIS A 151 -34.35 24.97 -28.52
N PHE A 152 -34.19 24.34 -29.68
CA PHE A 152 -34.90 24.73 -30.90
C PHE A 152 -36.41 24.43 -30.84
N ILE A 153 -36.82 23.45 -30.03
CA ILE A 153 -38.24 23.13 -29.77
C ILE A 153 -38.89 24.19 -28.86
N GLU A 154 -38.10 25.00 -28.15
CA GLU A 154 -38.58 26.15 -27.35
C GLU A 154 -39.19 27.26 -28.20
N GLN A 155 -38.75 27.45 -29.45
CA GLN A 155 -39.30 28.49 -30.31
C GLN A 155 -40.69 28.15 -30.90
N SER A 156 -41.22 26.94 -30.66
CA SER A 156 -42.49 26.50 -31.26
C SER A 156 -43.68 26.36 -30.30
N GLY A 157 -43.53 26.60 -28.98
CA GLY A 157 -44.61 26.37 -28.00
C GLY A 157 -44.80 27.48 -26.96
N LYS A 158 -46.02 28.03 -26.86
CA LYS A 158 -46.43 29.15 -25.97
C LYS A 158 -46.82 28.74 -24.54
N ASP A 159 -46.13 27.79 -23.91
CA ASP A 159 -46.46 27.37 -22.53
C ASP A 159 -45.43 27.84 -21.50
N GLU A 160 -45.92 28.55 -20.48
CA GLU A 160 -45.16 29.24 -19.42
C GLU A 160 -44.32 28.27 -18.56
N THR A 161 -44.75 27.02 -18.43
CA THR A 161 -44.02 25.93 -17.76
C THR A 161 -42.78 25.47 -18.53
N ASN A 162 -42.83 25.48 -19.88
CA ASN A 162 -41.67 25.15 -20.71
C ASN A 162 -40.61 26.27 -20.63
N SER A 163 -41.04 27.52 -20.49
CA SER A 163 -40.16 28.68 -20.29
C SER A 163 -39.39 28.60 -18.95
N LEU A 164 -40.05 28.21 -17.86
CA LEU A 164 -39.40 28.09 -16.55
C LEU A 164 -38.39 26.93 -16.49
N LEU A 165 -38.73 25.78 -17.09
CA LEU A 165 -37.83 24.63 -17.18
C LEU A 165 -36.62 24.95 -18.09
N ALA A 166 -36.87 25.57 -19.25
CA ALA A 166 -35.82 25.99 -20.18
C ALA A 166 -34.88 27.03 -19.55
N LYS A 167 -35.43 28.04 -18.84
CA LYS A 167 -34.62 29.02 -18.10
C LYS A 167 -33.77 28.37 -17.01
N THR A 168 -34.32 27.39 -16.28
CA THR A 168 -33.58 26.67 -15.23
C THR A 168 -32.47 25.80 -15.82
N VAL A 169 -32.71 25.14 -16.96
CA VAL A 169 -31.71 24.35 -17.68
C VAL A 169 -30.64 25.24 -18.31
N ALA A 170 -31.01 26.40 -18.85
CA ALA A 170 -30.08 27.40 -19.39
C ALA A 170 -29.19 27.99 -18.27
N ASP A 171 -29.74 28.33 -17.11
CA ASP A 171 -28.97 28.80 -15.95
C ASP A 171 -28.02 27.73 -15.41
N LEU A 172 -28.43 26.44 -15.42
CA LEU A 172 -27.55 25.34 -15.06
C LEU A 172 -26.43 25.15 -16.10
N TRP A 173 -26.75 25.29 -17.38
CA TRP A 173 -25.78 25.15 -18.47
C TRP A 173 -24.73 26.25 -18.45
N VAL A 174 -25.13 27.52 -18.24
CA VAL A 174 -24.18 28.64 -18.08
C VAL A 174 -23.22 28.38 -16.91
N LYS A 175 -23.70 27.80 -15.81
CA LYS A 175 -22.84 27.42 -14.67
C LYS A 175 -21.89 26.27 -14.99
N VAL A 176 -22.36 25.24 -15.70
CA VAL A 176 -21.53 24.07 -16.07
C VAL A 176 -20.49 24.43 -17.13
N ASP A 177 -20.86 25.22 -18.14
CA ASP A 177 -19.98 25.66 -19.23
C ASP A 177 -18.90 26.62 -18.71
N PHE A 178 -19.26 27.54 -17.81
CA PHE A 178 -18.30 28.40 -17.10
C PHE A 178 -17.28 27.59 -16.30
N LEU A 179 -17.71 26.57 -15.56
CA LEU A 179 -16.83 25.71 -14.76
C LEU A 179 -15.95 24.81 -15.62
N PHE A 180 -16.45 24.36 -16.76
CA PHE A 180 -15.69 23.55 -17.71
C PHE A 180 -14.62 24.38 -18.43
N ASP A 181 -14.95 25.61 -18.82
CA ASP A 181 -14.03 26.54 -19.46
C ASP A 181 -12.97 27.08 -18.47
N GLU A 182 -13.31 27.34 -17.20
CA GLU A 182 -12.32 27.67 -16.16
C GLU A 182 -11.35 26.49 -15.90
N ARG A 183 -11.84 25.25 -15.91
CA ARG A 183 -10.99 24.06 -15.78
C ARG A 183 -10.07 23.87 -16.99
N GLN A 184 -10.55 24.11 -18.21
CA GLN A 184 -9.73 24.08 -19.43
C GLN A 184 -8.69 25.21 -19.45
N ARG A 185 -9.01 26.39 -18.91
CA ARG A 185 -8.08 27.52 -18.74
C ARG A 185 -7.06 27.26 -17.62
N ALA A 186 -7.46 26.65 -16.50
CA ALA A 186 -6.59 26.22 -15.41
C ALA A 186 -5.59 25.14 -15.83
N LEU A 187 -5.96 24.29 -16.81
CA LEU A 187 -5.06 23.31 -17.40
C LEU A 187 -4.09 23.89 -18.44
N ARG A 188 -4.27 25.13 -18.91
CA ARG A 188 -3.46 25.70 -20.01
C ARG A 188 -2.31 26.63 -19.59
N VAL A 189 -2.31 27.33 -18.45
CA VAL A 189 -1.20 28.26 -18.14
C VAL A 189 -0.84 28.33 -16.65
N ASN A 190 0.40 27.92 -16.40
CA ASN A 190 1.19 28.15 -15.19
C ASN A 190 1.77 29.57 -15.26
N SER A 191 1.07 30.60 -14.78
CA SER A 191 1.60 31.91 -14.30
C SER A 191 0.49 32.96 -14.17
N GLY A 192 0.40 33.60 -12.99
CA GLY A 192 -0.36 34.85 -12.79
C GLY A 192 -1.57 34.76 -11.84
N THR A 193 -1.34 34.45 -10.55
CA THR A 193 -2.39 34.27 -9.52
C THR A 193 -3.05 35.57 -9.02
N ASN A 194 -2.37 36.73 -9.08
CA ASN A 194 -2.90 37.96 -8.47
C ASN A 194 -3.96 38.69 -9.32
N ALA A 195 -3.92 38.57 -10.66
CA ALA A 195 -4.97 39.14 -11.52
C ALA A 195 -6.27 38.31 -11.47
N LYS A 196 -6.16 37.01 -11.12
CA LYS A 196 -7.27 36.06 -11.02
C LYS A 196 -8.15 36.29 -9.78
N LEU A 197 -7.55 36.71 -8.66
CA LEU A 197 -8.26 37.01 -7.41
C LEU A 197 -9.11 38.29 -7.49
N ALA A 198 -8.65 39.30 -8.22
CA ALA A 198 -9.44 40.51 -8.47
C ALA A 198 -10.69 40.22 -9.31
N SER A 199 -10.55 39.38 -10.35
CA SER A 199 -11.67 38.99 -11.22
C SER A 199 -12.73 38.15 -10.50
N LEU A 200 -12.35 37.31 -9.52
CA LEU A 200 -13.29 36.52 -8.72
C LEU A 200 -14.09 37.40 -7.74
N ARG A 201 -13.44 38.41 -7.15
CA ARG A 201 -14.09 39.38 -6.28
C ARG A 201 -15.13 40.23 -7.03
N ASP A 202 -14.80 40.68 -8.24
CA ASP A 202 -15.70 41.48 -9.07
C ASP A 202 -16.89 40.65 -9.57
N ALA A 203 -16.67 39.38 -9.91
CA ALA A 203 -17.73 38.44 -10.31
C ALA A 203 -18.66 38.09 -9.14
N GLY A 204 -18.14 37.97 -7.91
CA GLY A 204 -18.93 37.75 -6.70
C GLY A 204 -19.83 38.95 -6.37
N SER A 205 -19.34 40.19 -6.54
CA SER A 205 -20.16 41.39 -6.34
C SER A 205 -21.29 41.54 -7.36
N ALA A 206 -21.04 41.19 -8.64
CA ALA A 206 -22.09 41.21 -9.67
C ALA A 206 -23.19 40.14 -9.44
N PHE A 207 -22.89 39.11 -8.67
CA PHE A 207 -23.81 38.02 -8.35
C PHE A 207 -24.78 38.38 -7.20
N ALA A 208 -24.40 39.29 -6.31
CA ALA A 208 -25.23 39.77 -5.21
C ALA A 208 -26.45 40.58 -5.69
N ASP A 209 -26.33 41.25 -6.83
CA ASP A 209 -27.39 42.11 -7.40
C ASP A 209 -28.53 41.32 -8.08
N PHE A 210 -28.42 39.99 -8.25
CA PHE A 210 -29.34 39.18 -9.06
C PHE A 210 -30.23 38.19 -8.29
N VAL A 211 -30.15 38.13 -6.96
CA VAL A 211 -30.91 37.16 -6.14
C VAL A 211 -32.07 37.86 -5.40
N PRO A 212 -33.34 37.46 -5.60
CA PRO A 212 -34.46 38.05 -4.86
C PRO A 212 -34.43 37.67 -3.37
N GLU A 213 -34.60 38.69 -2.53
CA GLU A 213 -34.57 38.65 -1.06
C GLU A 213 -35.55 37.63 -0.45
N SER A 214 -35.05 36.80 0.47
CA SER A 214 -35.64 36.58 1.82
C SER A 214 -35.31 35.22 2.47
N ARG A 215 -34.74 34.23 1.77
CA ARG A 215 -34.26 32.99 2.42
C ARG A 215 -32.95 32.39 1.90
N CYS A 216 -32.51 32.76 0.69
CA CYS A 216 -31.22 32.31 0.16
C CYS A 216 -30.04 33.16 0.65
N GLU A 217 -30.25 34.39 1.12
CA GLU A 217 -29.15 35.28 1.52
C GLU A 217 -28.34 34.74 2.69
N ALA A 218 -28.98 34.18 3.72
CA ALA A 218 -28.28 33.61 4.85
C ALA A 218 -27.40 32.41 4.43
N HIS A 219 -27.93 31.54 3.56
CA HIS A 219 -27.20 30.35 3.12
C HIS A 219 -26.10 30.68 2.12
N VAL A 220 -26.30 31.67 1.25
CA VAL A 220 -25.27 32.18 0.33
C VAL A 220 -24.19 32.94 1.10
N ALA A 221 -24.56 33.71 2.14
CA ALA A 221 -23.61 34.37 3.02
C ALA A 221 -22.76 33.35 3.79
N ASP A 222 -23.37 32.30 4.34
CA ASP A 222 -22.64 31.21 5.02
C ASP A 222 -21.67 30.49 4.05
N LEU A 223 -22.12 30.20 2.82
CA LEU A 223 -21.27 29.62 1.78
C LEU A 223 -20.11 30.55 1.39
N PHE A 224 -20.34 31.86 1.33
CA PHE A 224 -19.27 32.84 1.08
C PHE A 224 -18.28 32.92 2.25
N VAL A 225 -18.75 32.80 3.49
CA VAL A 225 -17.87 32.74 4.67
C VAL A 225 -17.02 31.47 4.65
N GLU A 226 -17.61 30.31 4.33
CA GLU A 226 -16.86 29.05 4.17
C GLU A 226 -15.87 29.12 3.01
N LEU A 227 -16.25 29.72 1.88
CA LEU A 227 -15.36 29.86 0.72
C LEU A 227 -14.15 30.76 1.04
N ASN A 228 -14.38 31.89 1.72
CA ASN A 228 -13.34 32.80 2.17
C ASN A 228 -12.42 32.14 3.23
N ASP A 229 -12.98 31.30 4.10
CA ASP A 229 -12.19 30.54 5.08
C ASP A 229 -11.32 29.46 4.39
N VAL A 230 -11.85 28.78 3.38
CA VAL A 230 -11.09 27.83 2.55
C VAL A 230 -10.00 28.56 1.76
N GLU A 231 -10.30 29.73 1.20
CA GLU A 231 -9.32 30.57 0.49
C GLU A 231 -8.21 31.04 1.44
N GLY A 232 -8.55 31.46 2.65
CA GLY A 232 -7.61 31.81 3.71
C GLY A 232 -6.71 30.64 4.11
N ARG A 233 -7.27 29.44 4.26
CA ARG A 233 -6.51 28.22 4.54
C ARG A 233 -5.60 27.83 3.37
N LEU A 234 -6.07 27.99 2.13
CA LEU A 234 -5.29 27.69 0.92
C LEU A 234 -4.13 28.67 0.73
N THR A 235 -4.37 29.97 0.92
CA THR A 235 -3.31 31.00 0.84
C THR A 235 -2.29 30.85 1.97
N SER A 236 -2.73 30.49 3.18
CA SER A 236 -1.82 30.18 4.30
C SER A 236 -0.97 28.94 4.06
N THR A 237 -1.53 27.90 3.43
CA THR A 237 -0.74 26.69 3.09
C THR A 237 0.21 26.96 1.94
N LEU A 238 -0.20 27.75 0.94
CA LEU A 238 0.67 28.16 -0.17
C LEU A 238 1.85 29.02 0.32
N SER A 239 1.62 29.92 1.26
CA SER A 239 2.69 30.76 1.84
C SER A 239 3.65 29.92 2.69
N ALA A 240 3.13 28.98 3.50
CA ALA A 240 3.96 28.02 4.23
C ALA A 240 4.83 27.17 3.29
N HIS A 241 4.26 26.70 2.17
CA HIS A 241 5.00 25.94 1.16
C HIS A 241 6.07 26.80 0.48
N HIS A 242 5.80 28.08 0.24
CA HIS A 242 6.81 29.00 -0.31
C HIS A 242 7.98 29.22 0.66
N ILE A 243 7.70 29.37 1.96
CA ILE A 243 8.72 29.50 3.01
C ILE A 243 9.58 28.23 3.08
N ILE A 244 8.96 27.05 3.08
CA ILE A 244 9.69 25.76 3.07
C ILE A 244 10.57 25.64 1.82
N HIS A 245 10.04 26.02 0.65
CA HIS A 245 10.80 25.99 -0.60
C HIS A 245 11.98 26.97 -0.57
N GLU A 246 11.81 28.17 -0.03
CA GLU A 246 12.89 29.15 0.13
C GLU A 246 13.96 28.64 1.12
N GLU A 247 13.55 28.04 2.24
CA GLU A 247 14.48 27.45 3.21
C GLU A 247 15.25 26.27 2.60
N MET A 248 14.58 25.40 1.85
CA MET A 248 15.21 24.32 1.11
C MET A 248 16.18 24.86 0.05
N SER A 249 15.80 25.89 -0.71
CA SER A 249 16.70 26.52 -1.69
C SER A 249 17.96 27.07 -1.02
N LYS A 250 17.82 27.74 0.13
CA LYS A 250 18.96 28.23 0.92
C LYS A 250 19.83 27.09 1.47
N LYS A 251 19.22 25.98 1.92
CA LYS A 251 19.97 24.79 2.37
C LYS A 251 20.74 24.17 1.20
N ILE A 252 20.12 24.05 0.03
CA ILE A 252 20.75 23.55 -1.19
C ILE A 252 21.92 24.44 -1.60
N GLU A 253 21.76 25.77 -1.60
CA GLU A 253 22.85 26.69 -1.92
C GLU A 253 24.02 26.59 -0.93
N ARG A 254 23.73 26.43 0.37
CA ARG A 254 24.76 26.21 1.40
C ARG A 254 25.47 24.88 1.21
N LEU A 255 24.72 23.81 0.89
CA LEU A 255 25.27 22.48 0.60
C LEU A 255 26.11 22.48 -0.67
N ASP A 256 25.66 23.14 -1.75
CA ASP A 256 26.42 23.27 -3.00
C ASP A 256 27.70 24.09 -2.77
N GLY A 257 27.62 25.18 -1.99
CA GLY A 257 28.78 25.96 -1.55
C GLY A 257 29.79 25.13 -0.74
N ALA A 258 29.32 24.38 0.25
CA ALA A 258 30.16 23.49 1.07
C ALA A 258 30.78 22.36 0.24
N THR A 259 30.02 21.82 -0.71
CA THR A 259 30.46 20.75 -1.61
C THR A 259 31.53 21.27 -2.58
N ARG A 260 31.33 22.44 -3.19
CA ARG A 260 32.34 23.10 -4.04
C ARG A 260 33.60 23.40 -3.25
N SER A 261 33.48 23.98 -2.05
CA SER A 261 34.62 24.23 -1.18
C SER A 261 35.38 22.94 -0.83
N SER A 262 34.66 21.83 -0.60
CA SER A 262 35.27 20.52 -0.35
C SER A 262 35.99 19.98 -1.58
N PHE A 263 35.41 20.14 -2.77
CA PHE A 263 36.05 19.76 -4.03
C PHE A 263 37.28 20.61 -4.33
N ASP A 264 37.25 21.90 -4.05
CA ASP A 264 38.38 22.81 -4.25
C ASP A 264 39.56 22.41 -3.33
N LYS A 265 39.29 22.13 -2.06
CA LYS A 265 40.30 21.61 -1.11
C LYS A 265 40.89 20.28 -1.57
N VAL A 266 40.06 19.34 -2.05
CA VAL A 266 40.55 18.06 -2.60
C VAL A 266 41.36 18.28 -3.88
N ALA A 267 40.96 19.23 -4.74
CA ALA A 267 41.68 19.55 -5.96
C ALA A 267 43.04 20.20 -5.67
N GLU A 268 43.13 21.08 -4.68
CA GLU A 268 44.39 21.66 -4.20
C GLU A 268 45.30 20.61 -3.57
N ASP A 269 44.76 19.73 -2.72
CA ASP A 269 45.49 18.60 -2.16
C ASP A 269 46.06 17.68 -3.27
N ILE A 270 45.29 17.42 -4.33
CA ILE A 270 45.75 16.64 -5.49
C ILE A 270 46.86 17.37 -6.23
N ARG A 271 46.76 18.70 -6.43
CA ARG A 271 47.82 19.50 -7.07
C ARG A 271 49.10 19.52 -6.21
N ALA A 272 48.96 19.72 -4.90
CA ALA A 272 50.09 19.73 -3.97
C ALA A 272 50.79 18.36 -3.91
N LEU A 273 50.02 17.25 -3.96
CA LEU A 273 50.55 15.91 -4.06
C LEU A 273 51.28 15.67 -5.40
N ALA A 274 50.70 16.13 -6.52
CA ALA A 274 51.31 16.01 -7.84
C ALA A 274 52.63 16.79 -7.97
N ASN A 275 52.74 17.93 -7.28
CA ASN A 275 53.95 18.75 -7.23
C ASN A 275 54.99 18.24 -6.21
N GLY A 276 54.72 17.13 -5.50
CA GLY A 276 55.62 16.59 -4.48
C GLY A 276 55.74 17.45 -3.22
N GLN A 277 54.81 18.39 -3.01
CA GLN A 277 54.79 19.28 -1.84
C GLN A 277 54.20 18.59 -0.59
N VAL A 278 53.48 17.49 -0.77
CA VAL A 278 52.87 16.70 0.31
C VAL A 278 53.65 15.41 0.52
N GLN A 279 54.26 15.26 1.71
CA GLN A 279 55.02 14.06 2.11
C GLN A 279 54.26 13.17 3.10
N ASP A 280 53.26 13.71 3.80
CA ASP A 280 52.45 12.98 4.78
C ASP A 280 50.95 13.32 4.62
N GLU A 281 50.07 12.34 4.85
CA GLU A 281 48.61 12.46 4.79
C GLU A 281 48.07 13.48 5.81
N ARG A 282 48.86 13.81 6.83
CA ARG A 282 48.56 14.87 7.80
C ARG A 282 48.59 16.28 7.23
N GLN A 283 49.24 16.49 6.07
CA GLN A 283 49.36 17.78 5.40
C GLN A 283 48.21 18.07 4.43
N LEU A 284 47.27 17.13 4.28
CA LEU A 284 46.09 17.30 3.43
C LEU A 284 45.02 18.11 4.18
N GLU A 285 44.61 19.24 3.62
CA GLU A 285 43.55 20.08 4.21
C GLU A 285 42.18 19.39 4.15
N SER A 286 41.97 18.48 3.20
CA SER A 286 40.76 17.66 3.11
C SER A 286 40.57 16.71 4.29
N ARG A 287 41.56 16.56 5.17
CA ARG A 287 41.46 15.70 6.36
C ARG A 287 40.43 16.21 7.37
N GLU A 288 40.22 17.52 7.47
CA GLU A 288 39.17 18.07 8.37
C GLU A 288 37.76 17.67 7.93
N LEU A 289 37.54 17.44 6.62
CA LEU A 289 36.27 16.95 6.08
C LEU A 289 36.00 15.47 6.47
N VAL A 290 37.02 14.74 6.92
CA VAL A 290 36.92 13.32 7.31
C VAL A 290 36.62 13.17 8.81
N GLN A 291 36.62 14.26 9.59
CA GLN A 291 36.09 14.20 10.96
C GLN A 291 34.56 14.18 10.91
N VAL A 292 34.04 12.98 10.69
CA VAL A 292 32.62 12.66 10.62
C VAL A 292 31.90 13.22 11.86
N PRO A 293 30.96 14.16 11.73
CA PRO A 293 30.07 14.48 12.84
C PRO A 293 29.23 13.22 13.12
N HIS A 294 29.25 12.76 14.37
CA HIS A 294 28.39 11.69 14.86
C HIS A 294 26.92 12.10 14.70
N TYR A 295 26.30 11.79 13.57
CA TYR A 295 24.86 11.88 13.39
C TYR A 295 24.26 10.48 13.44
N GLY A 296 23.36 10.30 14.41
CA GLY A 296 22.71 9.05 14.73
C GLY A 296 21.81 8.54 13.61
N GLU A 297 21.76 7.21 13.50
CA GLU A 297 20.56 6.37 13.28
C GLU A 297 19.42 6.85 12.35
N VAL A 298 19.71 7.63 11.31
CA VAL A 298 18.71 7.92 10.27
C VAL A 298 18.57 6.73 9.30
N ASP A 299 17.32 6.49 8.94
CA ASP A 299 16.68 5.20 8.69
C ASP A 299 17.15 4.47 7.41
N ARG A 300 17.89 3.38 7.62
CA ARG A 300 18.40 2.45 6.57
C ARG A 300 17.30 1.79 5.76
N GLU A 301 16.06 1.82 6.23
CA GLU A 301 14.93 1.15 5.59
C GLU A 301 14.50 1.87 4.29
N GLN A 302 14.68 3.19 4.22
CA GLN A 302 14.25 3.98 3.07
C GLN A 302 15.19 3.84 1.85
N THR A 303 16.51 3.72 2.07
CA THR A 303 17.50 3.46 1.01
C THR A 303 17.29 2.09 0.35
N ARG A 304 16.75 1.14 1.12
CA ARG A 304 16.43 -0.22 0.65
C ARG A 304 15.33 -0.22 -0.39
N ASN A 305 14.34 0.66 -0.26
CA ASN A 305 13.16 0.73 -1.11
C ASN A 305 13.44 1.37 -2.49
N LEU A 306 14.42 2.29 -2.59
CA LEU A 306 14.74 2.99 -3.84
C LEU A 306 15.59 2.16 -4.81
N ILE A 307 16.51 1.33 -4.28
CA ILE A 307 17.41 0.50 -5.10
C ILE A 307 16.68 -0.72 -5.67
N SER A 308 15.61 -1.22 -5.01
CA SER A 308 14.85 -2.38 -5.51
C SER A 308 13.95 -2.07 -6.71
N SER A 309 13.90 -0.83 -7.21
CA SER A 309 12.92 -0.41 -8.22
C SER A 309 13.29 -0.74 -9.68
N ARG A 310 14.52 -1.20 -9.97
CA ARG A 310 14.98 -1.46 -11.36
C ARG A 310 15.50 -2.87 -11.65
N ALA A 311 15.65 -3.72 -10.64
CA ALA A 311 15.98 -5.13 -10.81
C ALA A 311 15.13 -5.96 -9.84
N CYS A 312 14.71 -7.16 -10.26
CA CYS A 312 14.04 -8.14 -9.39
C CYS A 312 15.05 -8.64 -8.35
N ASP A 313 15.31 -7.79 -7.37
CA ASP A 313 16.33 -7.98 -6.35
C ASP A 313 15.64 -8.44 -5.07
N VAL A 314 16.05 -9.59 -4.56
CA VAL A 314 15.49 -10.18 -3.34
C VAL A 314 16.37 -9.82 -2.17
N VAL A 315 15.81 -9.07 -1.23
CA VAL A 315 16.52 -8.70 0.00
C VAL A 315 16.12 -9.63 1.15
N LEU A 316 17.13 -10.20 1.82
CA LEU A 316 16.96 -11.01 3.02
C LEU A 316 16.40 -10.14 4.16
N LYS A 317 15.31 -10.52 4.85
CA LYS A 317 14.68 -9.62 5.87
C LYS A 317 15.52 -9.53 7.12
N GLY A 318 16.34 -10.54 7.37
CA GLY A 318 16.73 -10.84 8.74
C GLY A 318 15.70 -11.74 9.40
N SER A 319 15.42 -12.89 8.79
CA SER A 319 14.71 -13.99 9.44
C SER A 319 15.69 -15.11 9.80
N THR A 320 15.30 -15.99 10.73
CA THR A 320 16.13 -17.15 11.11
C THR A 320 16.40 -18.04 9.90
N TRP A 321 15.40 -18.17 9.01
CA TRP A 321 15.55 -18.88 7.74
C TRP A 321 16.58 -18.25 6.82
N ASP A 322 16.64 -16.91 6.73
CA ASP A 322 17.64 -16.21 5.92
C ASP A 322 19.05 -16.44 6.48
N ALA A 323 19.21 -16.42 7.80
CA ALA A 323 20.50 -16.68 8.45
C ALA A 323 20.99 -18.11 8.23
N VAL A 324 20.07 -19.09 8.21
CA VAL A 324 20.38 -20.51 7.95
C VAL A 324 20.95 -20.72 6.56
N LEU A 325 20.57 -19.91 5.56
CA LEU A 325 21.15 -19.97 4.22
C LEU A 325 22.65 -19.66 4.20
N LEU A 326 23.14 -18.93 5.22
CA LEU A 326 24.56 -18.62 5.39
C LEU A 326 25.34 -19.71 6.12
N LEU A 327 24.66 -20.76 6.63
CA LEU A 327 25.35 -21.86 7.30
C LEU A 327 26.30 -22.58 6.36
N GLY A 328 27.48 -22.90 6.91
CA GLY A 328 28.56 -23.54 6.20
C GLY A 328 29.31 -22.65 5.22
N LEU A 329 28.95 -21.36 5.04
CA LEU A 329 29.79 -20.44 4.23
C LEU A 329 31.18 -20.35 4.87
N GLU A 330 32.22 -20.37 4.04
CA GLU A 330 33.61 -20.17 4.44
C GLU A 330 33.86 -18.69 4.73
N LEU A 331 33.00 -18.12 5.55
CA LEU A 331 33.24 -16.86 6.23
C LEU A 331 33.99 -17.23 7.51
N ASP A 332 34.90 -16.38 7.99
CA ASP A 332 35.66 -16.56 9.23
C ASP A 332 34.76 -16.44 10.49
N PHE A 333 33.58 -17.07 10.46
CA PHE A 333 32.68 -17.20 11.58
C PHE A 333 33.22 -18.25 12.54
N ASN A 334 33.16 -17.92 13.82
CA ASN A 334 33.41 -18.89 14.87
C ASN A 334 32.38 -20.03 14.77
N ARG A 335 32.81 -21.30 14.91
CA ARG A 335 31.92 -22.48 14.95
C ARG A 335 30.77 -22.30 15.94
N VAL A 336 31.01 -21.61 17.05
CA VAL A 336 29.98 -21.27 18.05
C VAL A 336 28.85 -20.44 17.45
N ALA A 337 29.16 -19.49 16.57
CA ALA A 337 28.14 -18.67 15.91
C ALA A 337 27.28 -19.50 14.94
N SER A 338 27.89 -20.41 14.18
CA SER A 338 27.17 -21.35 13.31
C SER A 338 26.24 -22.27 14.10
N ILE A 339 26.70 -22.79 15.25
CA ILE A 339 25.87 -23.57 16.17
C ILE A 339 24.69 -22.72 16.68
N GLY A 340 24.94 -21.45 17.02
CA GLY A 340 23.89 -20.51 17.44
C GLY A 340 22.78 -20.34 16.38
N VAL A 341 23.14 -20.16 15.11
CA VAL A 341 22.16 -20.05 14.00
C VAL A 341 21.39 -21.36 13.81
N PHE A 342 22.07 -22.50 13.88
CA PHE A 342 21.42 -23.81 13.79
C PHE A 342 20.41 -24.01 14.94
N MET A 343 20.80 -23.69 16.18
CA MET A 343 19.92 -23.77 17.34
C MET A 343 18.73 -22.80 17.23
N ALA A 344 18.94 -21.59 16.71
CA ALA A 344 17.86 -20.64 16.43
C ALA A 344 16.83 -21.22 15.44
N CYS A 345 17.30 -21.88 14.38
CA CYS A 345 16.45 -22.56 13.40
C CYS A 345 15.62 -23.68 14.03
N VAL A 346 16.28 -24.58 14.76
CA VAL A 346 15.63 -25.68 15.47
C VAL A 346 14.59 -25.15 16.45
N THR A 347 14.93 -24.11 17.21
CA THR A 347 14.02 -23.46 18.17
C THR A 347 12.80 -22.86 17.47
N SER A 348 13.00 -22.16 16.34
CA SER A 348 11.92 -21.59 15.53
C SER A 348 10.96 -22.68 15.02
N VAL A 349 11.50 -23.78 14.49
CA VAL A 349 10.71 -24.94 14.03
C VAL A 349 9.92 -25.55 15.20
N ILE A 350 10.56 -25.80 16.33
CA ILE A 350 9.91 -26.38 17.52
C ILE A 350 8.77 -25.47 17.99
N ILE A 351 9.02 -24.17 18.14
CA ILE A 351 7.99 -23.24 18.64
C ILE A 351 6.82 -23.15 17.66
N GLN A 352 7.08 -23.04 16.35
CA GLN A 352 6.01 -23.02 15.35
C GLN A 352 5.19 -24.31 15.36
N LEU A 353 5.83 -25.49 15.47
CA LEU A 353 5.12 -26.76 15.59
C LEU A 353 4.32 -26.88 16.89
N VAL A 354 4.87 -26.43 18.03
CA VAL A 354 4.16 -26.39 19.31
C VAL A 354 2.93 -25.49 19.21
N LEU A 355 3.06 -24.30 18.62
CA LEU A 355 1.93 -23.39 18.39
C LEU A 355 0.88 -24.03 17.48
N CYS A 356 1.29 -24.74 16.41
CA CYS A 356 0.37 -25.50 15.57
C CYS A 356 -0.39 -26.57 16.36
N VAL A 357 0.29 -27.32 17.23
CA VAL A 357 -0.36 -28.32 18.10
C VAL A 357 -1.33 -27.67 19.08
N VAL A 358 -0.95 -26.53 19.67
CA VAL A 358 -1.83 -25.74 20.55
C VAL A 358 -3.08 -25.31 19.79
N PHE A 359 -2.94 -24.80 18.56
CA PHE A 359 -4.06 -24.43 17.70
C PHE A 359 -4.97 -25.61 17.37
N VAL A 360 -4.41 -26.77 17.02
CA VAL A 360 -5.19 -28.00 16.78
C VAL A 360 -5.98 -28.40 18.02
N LYS A 361 -5.34 -28.41 19.19
CA LYS A 361 -5.99 -28.80 20.45
C LYS A 361 -7.05 -27.79 20.86
N TYR A 362 -6.74 -26.50 20.76
CA TYR A 362 -7.69 -25.42 21.02
C TYR A 362 -8.90 -25.53 20.11
N ASN A 363 -8.68 -25.69 18.80
CA ASN A 363 -9.77 -25.80 17.84
C ASN A 363 -10.62 -27.06 18.08
N ARG A 364 -10.00 -28.22 18.34
CA ARG A 364 -10.74 -29.45 18.66
C ARG A 364 -11.61 -29.28 19.90
N ASN A 365 -11.08 -28.70 20.97
CA ASN A 365 -11.83 -28.45 22.21
C ASN A 365 -12.97 -27.44 21.99
N PHE A 366 -12.70 -26.40 21.22
CA PHE A 366 -13.68 -25.37 20.88
C PHE A 366 -14.83 -25.93 20.05
N VAL A 367 -14.51 -26.70 19.01
CA VAL A 367 -15.47 -27.34 18.10
C VAL A 367 -16.33 -28.35 18.83
N THR A 368 -15.70 -29.26 19.58
CA THR A 368 -16.42 -30.29 20.35
C THR A 368 -17.31 -29.67 21.43
N GLY A 369 -16.83 -28.65 22.15
CA GLY A 369 -17.60 -27.92 23.15
C GLY A 369 -18.82 -27.23 22.55
N ARG A 370 -18.70 -26.64 21.35
CA ARG A 370 -19.83 -25.99 20.68
C ARG A 370 -20.86 -26.97 20.13
N TYR A 371 -20.44 -28.05 19.48
CA TYR A 371 -21.39 -29.08 19.03
C TYR A 371 -22.14 -29.70 20.20
N ALA A 372 -21.46 -30.00 21.31
CA ALA A 372 -22.11 -30.47 22.53
C ALA A 372 -23.10 -29.43 23.10
N LEU A 373 -22.78 -28.13 23.01
CA LEU A 373 -23.70 -27.06 23.43
C LEU A 373 -24.93 -27.00 22.52
N PHE A 374 -24.78 -27.20 21.21
CA PHE A 374 -25.91 -27.26 20.27
C PHE A 374 -26.81 -28.45 20.55
N ASP A 375 -26.23 -29.64 20.71
CA ASP A 375 -26.99 -30.85 21.05
C ASP A 375 -27.70 -30.70 22.40
N ALA A 376 -27.06 -30.05 23.39
CA ALA A 376 -27.67 -29.74 24.68
C ALA A 376 -28.82 -28.71 24.55
N ALA A 377 -28.71 -27.74 23.64
CA ALA A 377 -29.73 -26.72 23.44
C ALA A 377 -30.96 -27.28 22.70
N THR A 378 -30.76 -28.13 21.70
CA THR A 378 -31.86 -28.79 20.98
C THR A 378 -32.59 -29.79 21.87
N THR A 379 -31.85 -30.59 22.64
CA THR A 379 -32.46 -31.51 23.63
C THR A 379 -33.21 -30.78 24.73
N TRP A 380 -32.70 -29.65 25.21
CA TRP A 380 -33.42 -28.79 26.14
C TRP A 380 -34.71 -28.22 25.53
N ALA A 381 -34.66 -27.68 24.32
CA ALA A 381 -35.83 -27.08 23.68
C ALA A 381 -36.94 -28.11 23.40
N ALA A 382 -36.57 -29.36 23.13
CA ALA A 382 -37.53 -30.46 22.98
C ALA A 382 -38.18 -30.90 24.31
N ALA A 383 -37.54 -30.63 25.46
CA ALA A 383 -38.03 -31.01 26.79
C ALA A 383 -38.83 -29.90 27.49
N GLU A 384 -38.63 -28.65 27.11
CA GLU A 384 -39.20 -27.47 27.74
C GLU A 384 -40.52 -27.05 27.08
N SER A 385 -41.35 -26.25 27.76
CA SER A 385 -42.62 -25.79 27.17
C SER A 385 -42.39 -24.83 25.98
N PRO A 386 -43.21 -24.90 24.92
CA PRO A 386 -43.13 -23.98 23.77
C PRO A 386 -43.13 -22.51 24.16
N THR A 387 -43.90 -22.15 25.20
CA THR A 387 -43.97 -20.77 25.70
C THR A 387 -42.65 -20.29 26.29
N THR A 388 -41.94 -21.15 27.03
CA THR A 388 -40.62 -20.84 27.59
C THR A 388 -39.59 -20.67 26.48
N VAL A 389 -39.57 -21.60 25.51
CA VAL A 389 -38.67 -21.55 24.36
C VAL A 389 -38.93 -20.30 23.51
N GLY A 390 -40.19 -19.94 23.30
CA GLY A 390 -40.59 -18.73 22.58
C GLY A 390 -40.12 -17.46 23.25
N ARG A 391 -40.32 -17.35 24.57
CA ARG A 391 -39.82 -16.21 25.36
C ARG A 391 -38.31 -16.09 25.28
N LEU A 392 -37.57 -17.21 25.32
CA LEU A 392 -36.11 -17.20 25.13
C LEU A 392 -35.72 -16.71 23.73
N CYS A 393 -36.39 -17.20 22.67
CA CYS A 393 -36.09 -16.81 21.29
C CYS A 393 -36.41 -15.33 20.99
N VAL A 394 -37.35 -14.72 21.72
CA VAL A 394 -37.63 -13.28 21.68
C VAL A 394 -36.61 -12.47 22.52
N GLY A 395 -35.80 -13.14 23.33
CA GLY A 395 -34.79 -12.49 24.18
C GLY A 395 -35.32 -11.99 25.52
N ASP A 396 -36.35 -12.63 26.08
CA ASP A 396 -36.91 -12.27 27.39
C ASP A 396 -35.92 -12.54 28.54
N LEU A 397 -35.42 -11.47 29.14
CA LEU A 397 -34.42 -11.50 30.22
C LEU A 397 -34.95 -12.02 31.56
N THR A 398 -36.28 -12.17 31.71
CA THR A 398 -36.87 -12.67 32.97
C THR A 398 -36.59 -14.17 33.19
N LEU A 399 -36.12 -14.89 32.17
CA LEU A 399 -35.71 -16.29 32.18
C LEU A 399 -34.28 -16.49 32.73
N GLY A 400 -34.00 -15.92 33.90
CA GLY A 400 -32.64 -15.87 34.48
C GLY A 400 -31.93 -17.22 34.67
N THR A 401 -32.68 -18.34 34.69
CA THR A 401 -32.15 -19.71 34.78
C THR A 401 -31.52 -20.22 33.48
N TYR A 402 -31.85 -19.64 32.33
CA TYR A 402 -31.46 -20.15 31.00
C TYR A 402 -30.38 -19.28 30.31
N TYR A 403 -29.43 -18.79 31.10
CA TYR A 403 -28.38 -17.88 30.62
C TYR A 403 -27.57 -18.44 29.44
N ARG A 404 -27.25 -19.74 29.44
CA ARG A 404 -26.46 -20.37 28.36
C ARG A 404 -27.20 -20.44 27.04
N GLN A 405 -28.49 -20.75 27.08
CA GLN A 405 -29.34 -20.79 25.90
C GLN A 405 -29.57 -19.37 25.36
N PHE A 406 -29.72 -18.39 26.25
CA PHE A 406 -29.79 -16.98 25.87
C PHE A 406 -28.51 -16.52 25.16
N GLN A 407 -27.32 -16.87 25.67
CA GLN A 407 -26.05 -16.59 25.00
C GLN A 407 -25.99 -17.19 23.59
N LEU A 408 -26.51 -18.42 23.41
CA LEU A 408 -26.55 -19.07 22.10
C LEU A 408 -27.42 -18.30 21.10
N VAL A 409 -28.63 -17.92 21.52
CA VAL A 409 -29.58 -17.15 20.70
C VAL A 409 -29.02 -15.76 20.39
N SER A 410 -28.43 -15.09 21.37
CA SER A 410 -27.80 -13.77 21.19
C SER A 410 -26.59 -13.83 20.28
N ALA A 411 -25.78 -14.89 20.35
CA ALA A 411 -24.66 -15.11 19.43
C ALA A 411 -25.17 -15.35 17.99
N TYR A 412 -26.26 -16.10 17.86
CA TYR A 412 -26.92 -16.32 16.56
C TYR A 412 -27.49 -15.03 15.97
N SER A 413 -28.20 -14.22 16.75
CA SER A 413 -28.77 -12.95 16.26
C SER A 413 -27.67 -11.99 15.80
N THR A 414 -26.60 -11.86 16.58
CA THR A 414 -25.40 -11.09 16.21
C THR A 414 -24.78 -11.61 14.93
N TYR A 415 -24.76 -12.94 14.75
CA TYR A 415 -24.27 -13.55 13.52
C TYR A 415 -25.14 -13.22 12.30
N THR A 416 -26.46 -13.28 12.45
CA THR A 416 -27.41 -12.99 11.36
C THR A 416 -27.47 -11.53 10.93
N LEU A 417 -27.03 -10.59 11.77
CA LEU A 417 -26.92 -9.17 11.40
C LEU A 417 -25.82 -8.91 10.35
N GLY A 418 -25.08 -9.93 9.91
CA GLY A 418 -24.13 -9.87 8.79
C GLY A 418 -22.77 -9.25 9.12
N LEU A 419 -22.64 -8.57 10.25
CA LEU A 419 -21.39 -7.96 10.71
C LEU A 419 -20.30 -9.00 11.00
N SER A 420 -20.63 -10.11 11.69
CA SER A 420 -19.63 -11.15 11.97
C SER A 420 -19.26 -11.96 10.72
N GLU A 421 -20.21 -12.17 9.81
CA GLU A 421 -19.99 -12.90 8.56
C GLU A 421 -19.02 -12.13 7.65
N SER A 422 -19.28 -10.82 7.45
CA SER A 422 -18.39 -9.95 6.69
C SER A 422 -17.01 -9.81 7.35
N LEU A 423 -16.94 -9.68 8.69
CA LEU A 423 -15.67 -9.60 9.41
C LEU A 423 -14.87 -10.92 9.32
N SER A 424 -15.54 -12.07 9.39
CA SER A 424 -14.90 -13.39 9.22
C SER A 424 -14.31 -13.53 7.83
N ILE A 425 -15.07 -13.18 6.78
CA ILE A 425 -14.59 -13.18 5.39
C ILE A 425 -13.40 -12.23 5.23
N ALA A 426 -13.49 -10.99 5.73
CA ALA A 426 -12.40 -10.02 5.66
C ALA A 426 -11.14 -10.54 6.38
N SER A 427 -11.32 -11.13 7.56
CA SER A 427 -10.24 -11.74 8.37
C SER A 427 -9.56 -12.91 7.65
N LEU A 428 -10.35 -13.77 6.98
CA LEU A 428 -9.85 -14.86 6.16
C LEU A 428 -9.05 -14.36 4.96
N VAL A 429 -9.54 -13.32 4.29
CA VAL A 429 -8.82 -12.69 3.17
C VAL A 429 -7.49 -12.11 3.65
N ILE A 430 -7.49 -11.36 4.76
CA ILE A 430 -6.26 -10.81 5.36
C ILE A 430 -5.28 -11.94 5.71
N TRP A 431 -5.77 -12.99 6.37
CA TRP A 431 -4.96 -14.15 6.74
C TRP A 431 -4.33 -14.83 5.53
N LEU A 432 -5.11 -15.11 4.49
CA LEU A 432 -4.62 -15.71 3.27
C LEU A 432 -3.61 -14.79 2.56
N LEU A 433 -3.87 -13.49 2.47
CA LEU A 433 -2.91 -12.54 1.89
C LEU A 433 -1.57 -12.54 2.65
N SER A 434 -1.59 -12.60 3.98
CA SER A 434 -0.38 -12.76 4.80
C SER A 434 0.38 -14.04 4.47
N VAL A 435 -0.31 -15.18 4.43
CA VAL A 435 0.28 -16.48 4.05
C VAL A 435 0.89 -16.41 2.64
N MET A 436 0.14 -15.86 1.67
CA MET A 436 0.59 -15.77 0.28
C MET A 436 1.82 -14.88 0.14
N ASN A 437 1.91 -13.78 0.90
CA ASN A 437 3.08 -12.91 0.94
C ASN A 437 4.33 -13.69 1.41
N VAL A 438 4.18 -14.55 2.43
CA VAL A 438 5.28 -15.41 2.90
C VAL A 438 5.65 -16.47 1.87
N VAL A 439 4.68 -17.14 1.24
CA VAL A 439 4.92 -18.15 0.18
C VAL A 439 5.65 -17.53 -1.01
N LEU A 440 5.20 -16.37 -1.47
CA LEU A 440 5.85 -15.59 -2.52
C LEU A 440 7.33 -15.39 -2.23
N ARG A 441 7.61 -14.95 -1.02
CA ARG A 441 8.96 -14.64 -0.59
C ARG A 441 9.85 -15.88 -0.54
N ILE A 442 9.32 -17.01 -0.11
CA ILE A 442 10.01 -18.31 -0.17
C ILE A 442 10.37 -18.63 -1.62
N GLU A 443 9.42 -18.46 -2.54
CA GLU A 443 9.64 -18.71 -3.97
C GLU A 443 10.65 -17.75 -4.60
N ASP A 444 10.68 -16.49 -4.18
CA ASP A 444 11.65 -15.51 -4.64
C ASP A 444 13.07 -15.87 -4.19
N VAL A 445 13.24 -16.22 -2.91
CA VAL A 445 14.52 -16.66 -2.36
C VAL A 445 14.95 -17.97 -3.01
N ARG A 446 14.03 -18.92 -3.21
CA ARG A 446 14.30 -20.19 -3.92
C ARG A 446 14.78 -19.93 -5.35
N SER A 447 14.07 -19.06 -6.07
CA SER A 447 14.42 -18.67 -7.44
C SER A 447 15.77 -17.97 -7.51
N ALA A 448 16.06 -17.07 -6.56
CA ALA A 448 17.34 -16.40 -6.44
C ALA A 448 18.48 -17.42 -6.24
N ILE A 449 18.34 -18.33 -5.27
CA ILE A 449 19.35 -19.36 -4.98
C ILE A 449 19.59 -20.25 -6.20
N TRP A 450 18.53 -20.65 -6.91
CA TRP A 450 18.65 -21.46 -8.12
C TRP A 450 19.36 -20.72 -9.26
N CYS A 451 19.14 -19.40 -9.39
CA CYS A 451 19.84 -18.57 -10.36
C CYS A 451 21.33 -18.39 -10.03
N LEU A 452 21.70 -18.44 -8.74
CA LEU A 452 23.09 -18.37 -8.27
C LEU A 452 23.82 -19.72 -8.34
N HIS A 453 23.20 -20.79 -8.85
CA HIS A 453 23.83 -22.10 -8.92
C HIS A 453 25.06 -22.12 -9.85
N GLN A 454 26.24 -22.39 -9.29
CA GLN A 454 27.47 -22.65 -10.03
C GLN A 454 28.28 -23.77 -9.35
N THR A 455 29.43 -24.15 -9.92
CA THR A 455 30.25 -25.27 -9.42
C THR A 455 30.86 -24.99 -8.04
N ASN A 456 31.40 -23.79 -7.82
CA ASN A 456 32.06 -23.40 -6.56
C ASN A 456 31.31 -22.27 -5.87
N THR A 457 31.32 -22.26 -4.54
CA THR A 457 30.85 -21.11 -3.74
C THR A 457 31.89 -20.02 -3.67
N GLU A 458 31.54 -18.82 -4.11
CA GLU A 458 32.37 -17.64 -3.97
C GLU A 458 31.56 -16.53 -3.28
N VAL A 459 32.09 -16.06 -2.15
CA VAL A 459 31.57 -14.89 -1.44
C VAL A 459 32.60 -13.80 -1.58
N VAL A 460 32.23 -12.68 -2.21
CA VAL A 460 33.14 -11.56 -2.39
C VAL A 460 32.68 -10.40 -1.54
N LEU A 461 33.54 -9.98 -0.61
CA LEU A 461 33.35 -8.75 0.13
C LEU A 461 33.71 -7.56 -0.77
N ARG A 462 32.72 -6.78 -1.19
CA ARG A 462 32.93 -5.55 -1.96
C ARG A 462 32.38 -4.36 -1.17
N LEU A 463 33.23 -3.39 -0.84
CA LEU A 463 32.82 -2.11 -0.24
C LEU A 463 31.94 -2.28 1.02
N HIS A 464 32.35 -3.13 1.96
CA HIS A 464 31.60 -3.46 3.19
C HIS A 464 30.22 -4.14 2.98
N ARG A 465 29.93 -4.59 1.76
CA ARG A 465 28.77 -5.43 1.49
C ARG A 465 29.20 -6.81 1.03
N TYR A 466 28.52 -7.81 1.56
CA TYR A 466 28.74 -9.19 1.16
C TYR A 466 27.98 -9.43 -0.14
N SER A 467 28.69 -9.79 -1.21
CA SER A 467 28.07 -10.22 -2.45
C SER A 467 28.18 -11.72 -2.56
N LEU A 468 27.05 -12.41 -2.48
CA LEU A 468 26.95 -13.82 -2.82
C LEU A 468 27.02 -13.93 -4.35
N LEU A 469 28.12 -14.46 -4.89
CA LEU A 469 28.26 -14.62 -6.35
C LEU A 469 27.73 -15.97 -6.81
N SER A 470 28.01 -17.02 -6.04
CA SER A 470 27.68 -18.39 -6.45
C SER A 470 27.41 -19.32 -5.28
N PHE A 471 26.53 -20.31 -5.51
CA PHE A 471 26.25 -21.41 -4.61
C PHE A 471 26.65 -22.76 -5.21
N SER A 472 27.42 -23.56 -4.45
CA SER A 472 27.72 -24.95 -4.81
C SER A 472 26.47 -25.83 -4.77
N ARG A 473 26.47 -26.94 -5.53
CA ARG A 473 25.30 -27.84 -5.66
C ARG A 473 24.76 -28.35 -4.31
N GLY A 474 25.66 -28.77 -3.42
CA GLY A 474 25.26 -29.27 -2.09
C GLY A 474 24.54 -28.22 -1.26
N ARG A 475 24.94 -26.95 -1.37
CA ARG A 475 24.29 -25.84 -0.66
C ARG A 475 22.97 -25.44 -1.27
N VAL A 476 22.86 -25.43 -2.59
CA VAL A 476 21.57 -25.22 -3.26
C VAL A 476 20.55 -26.26 -2.78
N MET A 477 20.98 -27.54 -2.69
CA MET A 477 20.12 -28.60 -2.16
C MET A 477 19.76 -28.38 -0.69
N PHE A 478 20.75 -28.08 0.18
CA PHE A 478 20.51 -27.79 1.59
C PHE A 478 19.53 -26.62 1.79
N SER A 479 19.79 -25.48 1.15
CA SER A 479 18.93 -24.30 1.20
C SER A 479 17.52 -24.60 0.67
N THR A 480 17.42 -25.39 -0.40
CA THR A 480 16.12 -25.82 -0.95
C THR A 480 15.36 -26.68 0.07
N CYS A 481 16.03 -27.63 0.75
CA CYS A 481 15.40 -28.42 1.80
C CYS A 481 14.89 -27.54 2.97
N VAL A 482 15.68 -26.55 3.39
CA VAL A 482 15.29 -25.60 4.44
C VAL A 482 14.06 -24.78 4.02
N LEU A 483 14.03 -24.29 2.78
CA LEU A 483 12.89 -23.55 2.25
C LEU A 483 11.64 -24.42 2.09
N ILE A 484 11.78 -25.69 1.70
CA ILE A 484 10.67 -26.65 1.64
C ILE A 484 10.11 -26.89 3.05
N LEU A 485 10.97 -27.06 4.06
CA LEU A 485 10.53 -27.20 5.45
C LEU A 485 9.73 -25.97 5.91
N ARG A 486 10.22 -24.75 5.63
CA ARG A 486 9.50 -23.51 5.92
C ARG A 486 8.15 -23.47 5.20
N LEU A 487 8.10 -23.87 3.92
CA LEU A 487 6.86 -23.91 3.14
C LEU A 487 5.84 -24.87 3.76
N ILE A 488 6.27 -26.06 4.21
CA ILE A 488 5.38 -27.02 4.87
C ILE A 488 4.77 -26.42 6.13
N ILE A 489 5.56 -25.74 6.97
CA ILE A 489 5.06 -25.08 8.19
C ILE A 489 4.06 -23.98 7.85
N VAL A 490 4.35 -23.15 6.84
CA VAL A 490 3.45 -22.07 6.39
C VAL A 490 2.12 -22.64 5.86
N LEU A 491 2.17 -23.72 5.08
CA LEU A 491 0.96 -24.39 4.57
C LEU A 491 0.15 -25.04 5.70
N LEU A 492 0.81 -25.67 6.66
CA LEU A 492 0.15 -26.22 7.86
C LEU A 492 -0.59 -25.11 8.62
N LEU A 493 0.09 -23.98 8.88
CA LEU A 493 -0.51 -22.80 9.52
C LEU A 493 -1.67 -22.26 8.69
N ALA A 494 -1.55 -22.20 7.36
CA ALA A 494 -2.61 -21.73 6.48
C ALA A 494 -3.90 -22.55 6.67
N VAL A 495 -3.80 -23.88 6.65
CA VAL A 495 -4.94 -24.79 6.87
C VAL A 495 -5.53 -24.62 8.27
N LEU A 496 -4.69 -24.51 9.30
CA LEU A 496 -5.15 -24.32 10.68
C LEU A 496 -5.84 -22.96 10.87
N GLY A 497 -5.28 -21.89 10.31
CA GLY A 497 -5.85 -20.56 10.38
C GLY A 497 -7.19 -20.47 9.64
N LEU A 498 -7.30 -21.15 8.48
CA LEU A 498 -8.56 -21.33 7.79
C LEU A 498 -9.60 -22.00 8.70
N ASP A 499 -9.31 -23.19 9.24
CA ASP A 499 -10.27 -23.93 10.08
C ASP A 499 -10.65 -23.17 11.37
N ILE A 500 -9.72 -22.41 11.98
CA ILE A 500 -10.00 -21.62 13.18
C ILE A 500 -10.88 -20.41 12.87
N LEU A 501 -10.60 -19.70 11.77
CA LEU A 501 -11.31 -18.46 11.44
C LEU A 501 -12.73 -18.73 10.93
N SER A 502 -13.01 -19.85 10.24
CA SER A 502 -14.41 -20.16 9.86
C SER A 502 -15.32 -20.46 11.02
N ILE A 503 -14.78 -21.06 12.09
CA ILE A 503 -15.62 -21.53 13.20
C ILE A 503 -15.88 -20.38 14.18
N SER A 504 -15.12 -19.29 14.10
CA SER A 504 -15.23 -18.16 15.02
C SER A 504 -16.47 -17.31 14.70
N ILE A 505 -17.26 -17.00 15.74
CA ILE A 505 -18.53 -16.24 15.63
C ILE A 505 -18.39 -14.86 16.24
N ASP A 506 -17.66 -14.75 17.35
CA ASP A 506 -17.46 -13.49 18.05
C ASP A 506 -16.44 -12.62 17.30
N PRO A 507 -16.79 -11.39 16.89
CA PRO A 507 -15.89 -10.51 16.14
C PRO A 507 -14.57 -10.22 16.86
N TRP A 508 -14.60 -10.06 18.18
CA TRP A 508 -13.40 -9.77 18.96
C TRP A 508 -12.45 -10.96 19.00
N ASP A 509 -13.00 -12.15 19.22
CA ASP A 509 -12.25 -13.42 19.15
C ASP A 509 -11.68 -13.66 17.74
N ILE A 510 -12.43 -13.35 16.67
CA ILE A 510 -11.93 -13.42 15.28
C ILE A 510 -10.69 -12.53 15.12
N MET A 511 -10.77 -11.25 15.50
CA MET A 511 -9.64 -10.33 15.37
C MET A 511 -8.43 -10.79 16.16
N LEU A 512 -8.64 -11.23 17.42
CA LEU A 512 -7.56 -11.74 18.26
C LEU A 512 -6.89 -12.96 17.62
N LYS A 513 -7.69 -13.91 17.08
CA LYS A 513 -7.18 -15.09 16.39
C LYS A 513 -6.35 -14.74 15.15
N VAL A 514 -6.79 -13.77 14.33
CA VAL A 514 -5.99 -13.29 13.18
C VAL A 514 -4.65 -12.73 13.65
N VAL A 515 -4.64 -11.93 14.72
CA VAL A 515 -3.41 -11.34 15.26
C VAL A 515 -2.45 -12.43 15.75
N VAL A 516 -2.94 -13.43 16.51
CA VAL A 516 -2.09 -14.54 16.99
C VAL A 516 -1.58 -15.40 15.84
N LEU A 517 -2.42 -15.67 14.83
CA LEU A 517 -2.00 -16.40 13.62
C LEU A 517 -0.91 -15.63 12.86
N ASN A 518 -1.06 -14.32 12.69
CA ASN A 518 -0.08 -13.48 12.01
C ASN A 518 1.23 -13.37 12.81
N PHE A 519 1.15 -13.25 14.13
CA PHE A 519 2.32 -13.32 15.00
C PHE A 519 3.05 -14.67 14.87
N THR A 520 2.31 -15.77 14.84
CA THR A 520 2.88 -17.13 14.66
C THR A 520 3.58 -17.27 13.30
N LEU A 521 2.99 -16.67 12.26
CA LEU A 521 3.55 -16.67 10.91
C LEU A 521 4.88 -15.90 10.83
N HIS A 522 5.04 -14.81 11.59
CA HIS A 522 6.23 -13.96 11.64
C HIS A 522 7.20 -14.27 12.80
N PHE A 523 6.92 -15.30 13.60
CA PHE A 523 7.73 -15.66 14.77
C PHE A 523 9.21 -15.93 14.43
N ASP A 524 9.50 -16.34 13.18
CA ASP A 524 10.87 -16.54 12.71
C ASP A 524 11.70 -15.25 12.69
N GLU A 525 11.08 -14.09 12.53
CA GLU A 525 11.73 -12.77 12.57
C GLU A 525 12.09 -12.40 14.02
N GLU A 526 11.17 -12.65 14.96
CA GLU A 526 11.43 -12.45 16.40
C GLU A 526 12.52 -13.40 16.92
N SER A 527 12.46 -14.67 16.50
CA SER A 527 13.50 -15.66 16.85
C SER A 527 14.88 -15.26 16.31
N TYR A 528 14.93 -14.58 15.16
CA TYR A 528 16.17 -14.07 14.60
C TYR A 528 16.75 -12.95 15.47
N LEU A 529 15.92 -12.01 15.89
CA LEU A 529 16.33 -10.95 16.79
C LEU A 529 16.81 -11.49 18.15
N ALA A 530 16.18 -12.54 18.66
CA ALA A 530 16.56 -13.13 19.95
C ALA A 530 17.82 -14.03 19.88
N PHE A 531 17.86 -14.99 18.95
CA PHE A 531 18.80 -16.11 19.04
C PHE A 531 19.98 -16.05 18.06
N VAL A 532 19.85 -15.30 16.96
CA VAL A 532 20.91 -15.25 15.94
C VAL A 532 22.08 -14.37 16.41
N PRO A 533 23.33 -14.85 16.36
CA PRO A 533 24.50 -14.07 16.74
C PRO A 533 24.66 -12.77 15.93
N ALA A 534 25.17 -11.73 16.57
CA ALA A 534 25.35 -10.41 15.94
C ALA A 534 26.16 -10.45 14.64
N GLN A 535 27.16 -11.35 14.54
CA GLN A 535 27.97 -11.54 13.34
C GLN A 535 27.11 -11.92 12.13
N TYR A 536 26.21 -12.89 12.28
CA TYR A 536 25.28 -13.28 11.23
C TYR A 536 24.27 -12.18 10.93
N LYS A 537 23.81 -11.45 11.95
CA LYS A 537 22.90 -10.30 11.74
C LYS A 537 23.53 -9.23 10.87
N ILE A 538 24.79 -8.90 11.14
CA ILE A 538 25.57 -7.95 10.34
C ILE A 538 25.67 -8.46 8.90
N VAL A 539 26.08 -9.72 8.69
CA VAL A 539 26.22 -10.27 7.34
C VAL A 539 24.89 -10.31 6.59
N VAL A 540 23.80 -10.77 7.20
CA VAL A 540 22.47 -10.76 6.57
C VAL A 540 22.04 -9.34 6.20
N SER A 541 22.26 -8.36 7.09
CA SER A 541 21.91 -6.96 6.83
C SER A 541 22.79 -6.28 5.76
N GLN A 542 24.05 -6.72 5.63
CA GLN A 542 25.02 -6.20 4.67
C GLN A 542 25.08 -7.02 3.36
N THR A 543 24.28 -8.08 3.25
CA THR A 543 24.23 -8.89 2.03
C THR A 543 23.55 -8.08 0.94
N ASN A 544 24.23 -7.93 -0.20
CA ASN A 544 23.62 -7.29 -1.37
C ASN A 544 22.38 -8.07 -1.79
N PRO A 545 21.33 -7.39 -2.27
CA PRO A 545 20.15 -8.05 -2.79
C PRO A 545 20.51 -9.14 -3.80
N LEU A 546 19.88 -10.30 -3.68
CA LEU A 546 20.09 -11.42 -4.58
C LEU A 546 19.36 -11.15 -5.89
N LYS A 547 20.10 -11.20 -7.01
CA LYS A 547 19.51 -10.97 -8.33
C LYS A 547 18.66 -12.17 -8.74
N VAL A 548 17.38 -11.93 -9.02
CA VAL A 548 16.49 -12.94 -9.60
C VAL A 548 16.51 -12.78 -11.12
N ARG A 549 16.81 -13.86 -11.83
CA ARG A 549 16.81 -13.87 -13.31
C ARG A 549 15.40 -13.76 -13.88
N SER A 550 14.40 -14.20 -13.13
CA SER A 550 13.01 -14.12 -13.52
C SER A 550 12.54 -12.67 -13.46
N LYS A 551 12.14 -12.12 -14.62
CA LYS A 551 11.23 -10.97 -14.63
C LYS A 551 9.96 -11.48 -13.95
N ARG A 552 9.66 -11.02 -12.73
CA ARG A 552 8.33 -11.20 -12.13
C ARG A 552 7.32 -10.63 -13.12
N GLY A 553 6.75 -11.49 -13.95
CA GLY A 553 5.67 -11.10 -14.81
C GLY A 553 4.45 -10.79 -13.94
N PRO A 554 3.55 -9.89 -14.37
CA PRO A 554 2.24 -9.73 -13.74
C PRO A 554 1.51 -11.08 -13.57
N GLN A 555 1.86 -12.08 -14.38
CA GLN A 555 1.39 -13.46 -14.29
C GLN A 555 1.56 -14.12 -12.92
N GLN A 556 2.68 -13.93 -12.21
CA GLN A 556 2.86 -14.55 -10.89
C GLN A 556 1.89 -13.95 -9.86
N THR A 557 1.79 -12.63 -9.81
CA THR A 557 0.84 -11.93 -8.93
C THR A 557 -0.60 -12.32 -9.25
N VAL A 558 -0.96 -12.38 -10.54
CA VAL A 558 -2.30 -12.82 -10.98
C VAL A 558 -2.57 -14.26 -10.56
N LEU A 559 -1.61 -15.16 -10.74
CA LEU A 559 -1.76 -16.56 -10.36
C LEU A 559 -1.94 -16.72 -8.85
N LEU A 560 -1.26 -15.92 -8.05
CA LEU A 560 -1.41 -15.93 -6.59
C LEU A 560 -2.73 -15.34 -6.11
N ILE A 561 -3.17 -14.23 -6.72
CA ILE A 561 -4.51 -13.68 -6.46
C ILE A 561 -5.56 -14.73 -6.84
N PHE A 562 -5.39 -15.38 -7.99
CA PHE A 562 -6.27 -16.45 -8.43
C PHE A 562 -6.29 -17.62 -7.44
N PHE A 563 -5.13 -18.11 -7.01
CA PHE A 563 -5.07 -19.18 -6.00
C PHE A 563 -5.63 -18.76 -4.64
N GLY A 564 -5.40 -17.52 -4.22
CA GLY A 564 -5.99 -16.94 -3.01
C GLY A 564 -7.51 -16.89 -3.11
N LEU A 565 -8.06 -16.42 -4.23
CA LEU A 565 -9.50 -16.40 -4.48
C LEU A 565 -10.08 -17.81 -4.57
N CYS A 566 -9.41 -18.74 -5.25
CA CYS A 566 -9.81 -20.15 -5.27
C CYS A 566 -9.80 -20.74 -3.87
N ALA A 567 -8.80 -20.45 -3.05
CA ALA A 567 -8.75 -20.90 -1.67
C ALA A 567 -9.92 -20.32 -0.85
N VAL A 568 -10.23 -19.03 -0.99
CA VAL A 568 -11.40 -18.40 -0.35
C VAL A 568 -12.69 -19.08 -0.82
N VAL A 569 -12.88 -19.28 -2.13
CA VAL A 569 -14.09 -19.90 -2.68
C VAL A 569 -14.23 -21.35 -2.24
N SER A 570 -13.18 -22.16 -2.40
CA SER A 570 -13.16 -23.54 -1.93
C SER A 570 -13.45 -23.62 -0.43
N PHE A 571 -12.92 -22.67 0.34
CA PHE A 571 -13.17 -22.59 1.76
C PHE A 571 -14.61 -22.17 2.10
N SER A 572 -15.18 -21.18 1.41
CA SER A 572 -16.60 -20.80 1.56
C SER A 572 -17.50 -21.99 1.25
N LEU A 573 -17.20 -22.75 0.20
CA LEU A 573 -17.93 -23.96 -0.15
C LEU A 573 -17.78 -25.07 0.90
N PHE A 574 -16.61 -25.22 1.50
CA PHE A 574 -16.38 -26.24 2.54
C PHE A 574 -17.03 -25.89 3.88
N ASN A 575 -17.14 -24.59 4.21
CA ASN A 575 -17.69 -24.14 5.50
C ASN A 575 -19.17 -23.79 5.44
N SER A 576 -19.73 -23.49 4.26
CA SER A 576 -21.19 -23.26 4.09
C SER A 576 -22.02 -24.35 4.76
N PRO A 577 -21.74 -25.66 4.59
CA PRO A 577 -22.53 -26.72 5.23
C PRO A 577 -22.47 -26.68 6.76
N ARG A 578 -21.35 -26.26 7.35
CA ARG A 578 -21.22 -26.14 8.82
C ARG A 578 -22.03 -24.95 9.34
N ILE A 579 -21.98 -23.83 8.63
CA ILE A 579 -22.75 -22.61 8.95
C ILE A 579 -24.24 -22.87 8.76
N GLU A 580 -24.63 -23.56 7.69
CA GLU A 580 -26.02 -23.95 7.41
C GLU A 580 -26.57 -24.90 8.48
N ARG A 581 -25.79 -25.88 8.93
CA ARG A 581 -26.19 -26.74 10.07
C ARG A 581 -26.40 -25.92 11.33
N PHE A 582 -25.51 -24.97 11.62
CA PHE A 582 -25.65 -24.07 12.77
C PHE A 582 -26.94 -23.23 12.66
N LYS A 583 -27.19 -22.61 11.49
CA LYS A 583 -28.44 -21.87 11.22
C LYS A 583 -29.67 -22.77 11.35
N GLY A 584 -29.57 -24.00 10.85
CA GLY A 584 -30.62 -25.03 10.92
C GLY A 584 -30.99 -25.37 12.36
N SER A 585 -30.00 -25.69 13.21
CA SER A 585 -30.25 -26.08 14.60
C SER A 585 -30.89 -24.97 15.44
N VAL A 586 -30.48 -23.71 15.27
CA VAL A 586 -31.10 -22.59 15.99
C VAL A 586 -32.53 -22.33 15.48
N LYS A 587 -32.75 -22.44 14.16
CA LYS A 587 -34.09 -22.31 13.57
C LYS A 587 -35.01 -23.43 14.04
N GLU A 588 -34.53 -24.66 14.10
CA GLU A 588 -35.26 -25.81 14.63
C GLU A 588 -35.62 -25.60 16.10
N MET A 589 -34.65 -25.18 16.92
CA MET A 589 -34.86 -24.84 18.33
C MET A 589 -35.97 -23.79 18.51
N CYS A 590 -35.94 -22.69 17.74
CA CYS A 590 -36.98 -21.65 17.84
C CYS A 590 -38.29 -22.01 17.14
N SER A 591 -38.32 -23.01 16.25
CA SER A 591 -39.55 -23.47 15.62
C SER A 591 -40.47 -24.20 16.61
N TYR A 592 -39.92 -24.86 17.63
CA TYR A 592 -40.71 -25.48 18.71
C TYR A 592 -41.58 -24.49 19.49
N ALA A 593 -41.22 -23.20 19.48
CA ALA A 593 -42.04 -22.16 20.11
C ALA A 593 -43.32 -21.81 19.34
N SER A 594 -43.38 -22.19 18.05
CA SER A 594 -44.51 -21.87 17.16
C SER A 594 -45.55 -22.99 17.07
N MET A 595 -45.23 -24.17 17.61
CA MET A 595 -46.15 -25.30 17.78
C MET A 595 -46.85 -25.22 19.13
#